data_AF-A0A5K0UVU0-F1
#
_entry.id   AF-A0A5K0UVU0-F1
#
_cell.length_a   1.000
_cell.length_b   1.000
_cell.length_c   1.000
_cell.angle_alpha   90.00
_cell.angle_beta   90.00
_cell.angle_gamma   90.00
#
_symmetry.space_group_name_H-M   'P 1'
#
loop_
_entity.id
_entity.type
_entity.pdbx_description
1 polymer ?
#
loop_
_entity_poly.entity_id
_entity_poly.type
_entity_poly.pdbx_seq_one_letter_code
_entity_poly.pdbx_strand_id
1 'polypeptide(L)' 'CPQPELTLGLRRHTDPGTITILHQDHVGGLQITRDGGRTWLTVKPIDGAFVINLGDHAH' A
#
# COMPACT_ATOMS: atom_id res chain seq x y z
N CYS A 1 -1.34 15.62 -8.30
CA CYS A 1 -1.09 16.54 -7.17
C CYS A 1 0.05 17.49 -7.54
N PRO A 2 -0.08 18.82 -7.37
CA PRO A 2 0.99 19.77 -7.75
C PRO A 2 2.18 19.79 -6.79
N GLN A 3 2.01 19.37 -5.53
CA GLN A 3 3.07 19.30 -4.52
C GLN A 3 3.06 17.92 -3.84
N PRO A 4 3.48 16.85 -4.55
CA PRO A 4 3.37 15.47 -4.07
C PRO A 4 4.17 15.20 -2.79
N GLU A 5 5.26 15.92 -2.55
CA GLU A 5 6.10 15.73 -1.36
C GLU A 5 5.50 16.29 -0.06
N LEU A 6 4.45 17.12 -0.17
CA LEU A 6 3.78 17.73 0.99
C LEU A 6 2.44 17.06 1.32
N THR A 7 2.08 15.99 0.62
CA THR A 7 0.82 15.30 0.83
C THR A 7 0.95 13.80 0.62
N LEU A 8 -0.02 13.04 1.12
CA LEU A 8 -0.08 11.60 0.93
C LEU A 8 -1.40 11.26 0.25
N GLY A 9 -1.38 10.34 -0.73
CA GLY A 9 -2.60 9.79 -1.31
C GLY A 9 -3.46 9.08 -0.26
N LEU A 10 -2.81 8.36 0.67
CA LEU A 10 -3.43 7.73 1.83
C LEU A 10 -2.45 7.76 3.00
N ARG A 11 -2.94 8.03 4.22
CA ARG A 11 -2.10 8.03 5.42
C ARG A 11 -1.64 6.60 5.75
N ARG A 12 -0.55 6.47 6.50
CA ARG A 12 -0.11 5.18 7.06
C ARG A 12 -1.24 4.56 7.90
N HIS A 13 -1.57 3.30 7.63
CA HIS A 13 -2.58 2.53 8.34
C HIS A 13 -2.30 1.02 8.18
N THR A 14 -3.02 0.20 8.93
CA THR A 14 -3.28 -1.21 8.65
C THR A 14 -4.71 -1.35 8.13
N ASP A 15 -4.97 -2.41 7.38
CA ASP A 15 -6.29 -2.64 6.81
C ASP A 15 -7.21 -3.29 7.85
N PRO A 16 -8.41 -2.72 8.10
CA PRO A 16 -9.44 -3.43 8.84
C PRO A 16 -9.96 -4.60 8.00
N GLY A 17 -10.23 -5.75 8.61
CA GLY A 17 -10.70 -6.96 7.91
C GLY A 17 -9.67 -8.07 7.83
N THR A 18 -9.93 -9.11 7.02
CA THR A 18 -9.07 -10.31 6.96
C THR A 18 -8.12 -10.27 5.76
N ILE A 19 -8.62 -9.96 4.56
CA ILE A 19 -7.83 -9.94 3.32
C ILE A 19 -8.24 -8.72 2.49
N THR A 20 -7.25 -8.00 1.99
CA THR A 20 -7.40 -7.00 0.93
C THR A 20 -6.84 -7.55 -0.38
N ILE A 21 -7.58 -7.33 -1.47
CA ILE A 21 -7.17 -7.65 -2.84
C ILE A 21 -7.11 -6.34 -3.61
N LEU A 22 -5.89 -5.92 -4.00
CA LEU A 22 -5.66 -4.64 -4.64
C LEU A 22 -5.15 -4.84 -6.08
N HIS A 23 -5.86 -4.23 -7.03
CA HIS A 23 -5.41 -4.08 -8.41
C HIS A 23 -4.78 -2.70 -8.59
N GLN A 24 -3.51 -2.64 -9.01
CA GLN A 24 -2.81 -1.38 -9.24
C GLN A 24 -2.83 -1.01 -10.73
N ASP A 25 -2.86 0.29 -11.02
CA ASP A 25 -2.54 0.78 -12.36
C ASP A 25 -1.01 0.78 -12.59
N HIS A 26 -0.59 1.22 -13.78
CA HIS A 26 0.83 1.31 -14.14
C HIS A 26 1.60 2.43 -13.43
N VAL A 27 0.93 3.37 -12.75
CA VAL A 27 1.57 4.50 -12.05
C VAL A 27 2.11 4.03 -10.70
N GLY A 28 1.34 3.19 -10.01
CA GLY A 28 1.71 2.63 -8.71
C GLY A 28 1.53 3.61 -7.55
N GLY A 29 2.49 3.64 -6.62
CA GLY A 29 2.44 4.50 -5.42
C GLY A 29 2.14 3.77 -4.11
N LEU A 30 1.89 2.46 -4.15
CA LEU A 30 1.79 1.65 -2.93
C LEU A 30 3.18 1.51 -2.28
N GLN A 31 3.24 1.86 -1.00
CA GLN A 31 4.40 1.62 -0.16
C GLN A 31 3.98 0.85 1.09
N ILE A 32 4.81 -0.11 1.49
CA ILE A 32 4.58 -0.94 2.69
C ILE A 32 5.73 -0.78 3.67
N THR A 33 5.44 -0.97 4.96
CA THR A 33 6.43 -0.91 6.03
C THR A 33 6.24 -2.08 6.98
N ARG A 34 7.34 -2.59 7.54
CA ARG A 34 7.33 -3.62 8.58
C ARG A 34 7.76 -3.10 9.95
N ASP A 35 8.24 -1.87 10.02
CA ASP A 35 8.89 -1.29 11.19
C ASP A 35 8.22 0.01 11.68
N GLY A 36 6.92 0.12 11.44
CA GLY A 36 6.13 1.27 11.87
C GLY A 36 6.45 2.55 11.08
N GLY A 37 6.96 2.41 9.86
CA GLY A 37 7.24 3.52 8.95
C GLY A 37 8.64 4.11 9.06
N ARG A 38 9.60 3.39 9.66
CA ARG A 38 11.02 3.80 9.65
C ARG A 38 11.64 3.51 8.29
N THR A 39 11.28 2.38 7.69
CA THR A 39 11.63 2.01 6.33
C THR A 39 10.38 1.68 5.52
N TRP A 40 10.43 2.05 4.24
CA TRP A 40 9.34 1.87 3.29
C TRP A 40 9.85 1.13 2.07
N LEU A 41 9.09 0.12 1.65
CA LEU A 41 9.32 -0.64 0.43
C LEU A 41 8.25 -0.22 -0.58
N THR A 42 8.69 0.22 -1.75
CA THR A 42 7.78 0.53 -2.85
C THR A 42 7.38 -0.76 -3.56
N VAL A 43 6.08 -1.01 -3.66
CA VAL A 43 5.54 -2.17 -4.39
C VAL A 43 5.42 -1.79 -5.85
N LYS A 44 6.25 -2.41 -6.70
CA LYS A 44 6.21 -2.19 -8.14
C LYS A 44 4.93 -2.80 -8.73
N PRO A 45 4.11 -2.03 -9.47
CA PRO A 45 2.98 -2.59 -10.20
C PRO A 45 3.44 -3.66 -11.20
N ILE A 46 2.67 -4.74 -11.29
CA ILE A 46 2.88 -5.82 -12.26
C ILE A 46 1.58 -5.95 -13.05
N ASP A 47 1.68 -5.87 -14.38
CA ASP A 47 0.52 -5.97 -15.26
C ASP A 47 -0.18 -7.32 -15.09
N GLY A 48 -1.51 -7.29 -14.99
CA GLY A 48 -2.35 -8.47 -14.76
C GLY A 48 -2.21 -9.12 -13.37
N ALA A 49 -1.56 -8.47 -12.40
CA ALA A 49 -1.38 -9.01 -11.05
C ALA A 49 -2.22 -8.27 -10.00
N PHE A 50 -2.50 -8.96 -8.89
CA PHE A 50 -3.07 -8.37 -7.68
C PHE A 50 -2.03 -8.38 -6.56
N VAL A 51 -2.07 -7.33 -5.73
CA VAL A 51 -1.41 -7.33 -4.43
C VAL A 51 -2.40 -7.85 -3.40
N ILE A 52 -1.98 -8.82 -2.60
CA ILE A 52 -2.76 -9.37 -1.50
C ILE A 52 -2.07 -9.02 -0.19
N ASN A 53 -2.81 -8.45 0.76
CA ASN A 53 -2.33 -8.28 2.12
C ASN A 53 -3.37 -8.74 3.14
N LEU A 54 -2.86 -9.17 4.29
CA LEU A 54 -3.67 -9.51 5.44
C LEU A 54 -4.08 -8.24 6.19
N GLY A 55 -5.30 -8.24 6.71
CA GLY A 55 -5.79 -7.21 7.61
C GLY A 55 -5.79 -7.66 9.06
N ASP A 56 -6.20 -6.76 9.94
CA ASP A 56 -6.13 -6.94 11.39
C ASP A 56 -6.97 -8.12 11.93
N HIS A 57 -7.99 -8.59 11.21
CA HIS A 57 -8.84 -9.74 11.59
C HIS A 57 -8.30 -11.09 11.09
N ALA A 58 -7.14 -11.12 10.43
CA ALA A 58 -6.48 -12.39 10.05
C ALA A 58 -5.64 -12.98 11.19
N HIS A 59 -5.58 -12.30 12.34
CA HIS A 59 -4.89 -12.69 13.56
C HIS A 59 -5.82 -13.34 14.57
#